data_AF-A0A3M1VHP9-F1
#
_entry.id   AF-A0A3M1VHP9-F1
#
_cell.length_a   1.000
_cell.length_b   1.000
_cell.length_c   1.000
_cell.angle_alpha   90.00
_cell.angle_beta   90.00
_cell.angle_gamma   90.00
#
_symmetry.space_group_name_H-M   'P 1'
#
loop_
_entity.id
_entity.type
_entity.pdbx_description
1 polymer ?
#
loop_
_entity_poly.entity_id
_entity_poly.type
_entity_poly.pdbx_seq_one_letter_code
_entity_poly.pdbx_strand_id
1 'polypeptide(L)'
;MIKKLSSQIIKLVLILLTTLAFIALEGVEAEEHFYHWEPLPSQAQKDDAGRVSVMDAIFNDVTNSFHYQVTFVPVGGLLPDGFILVMNAGGPPPAHPGELAAFYFDASEHLADSSAPVKLTVYGYAAPASGPDWERSYKDGNGDVSGIQPPDRIKSSILDSSWVSELSVTNNIDGSRTFTMTVDVTDINSHSPLYPLSPEWVGVEFNNNGAGIWLEAGAKLETFYTDGYLTTSGCDDGDTEDPDCLNWVTLPGGGTTVYDMAGQCTELDQSGAKCGPPDCLGEFGGSASFDDQEVCCKEEEKDQCGRCFGDNTSCLGCEGVDISETQLTLDGASHDQSNLVQRIGKRIRKASRAKRDRKFARKIMAQAKDLATANWVLTYSIPSVFDQCTNSILCVQVDNTPTIENYRTNARTLRDLALKALKRYKKLTGKKGKRFKKLAESLLSEAEAVTEQVPLFQSSCF
;
A
#
# COMPACT_ATOMS: atom_id res chain seq x y z
N MET A 1 -50.63 1.16 -43.35
CA MET A 1 -50.42 0.99 -41.89
C MET A 1 -49.24 0.05 -41.58
N ILE A 2 -49.15 -1.11 -42.22
CA ILE A 2 -48.11 -2.14 -42.02
C ILE A 2 -46.66 -1.63 -42.20
N LYS A 3 -46.39 -0.78 -43.22
CA LYS A 3 -45.04 -0.20 -43.44
C LYS A 3 -44.55 0.73 -42.32
N LYS A 4 -45.46 1.38 -41.58
CA LYS A 4 -45.09 2.27 -40.46
C LYS A 4 -44.77 1.47 -39.20
N LEU A 5 -45.37 0.29 -39.01
CA LEU A 5 -45.10 -0.58 -37.87
C LEU A 5 -43.72 -1.26 -37.99
N SER A 6 -43.38 -1.73 -39.19
CA SER A 6 -42.06 -2.36 -39.48
C SER A 6 -40.88 -1.42 -39.19
N SER A 7 -40.97 -0.14 -39.57
CA SER A 7 -39.90 0.83 -39.33
C SER A 7 -39.70 1.17 -37.85
N GLN A 8 -40.75 1.08 -37.03
CA GLN A 8 -40.68 1.34 -35.58
C GLN A 8 -40.05 0.15 -34.85
N ILE A 9 -40.39 -1.08 -35.24
CA ILE A 9 -39.82 -2.31 -34.66
C ILE A 9 -38.33 -2.43 -34.96
N ILE A 10 -37.89 -2.14 -36.20
CA ILE A 10 -36.47 -2.18 -36.57
C ILE A 10 -35.66 -1.15 -35.75
N LYS A 11 -36.20 0.05 -35.52
CA LYS A 11 -35.53 1.05 -34.68
C LYS A 11 -35.45 0.63 -33.22
N LEU A 12 -36.50 -0.01 -32.69
CA LEU A 12 -36.50 -0.49 -31.31
C LEU A 12 -35.49 -1.63 -31.10
N VAL A 13 -35.39 -2.56 -32.06
CA VAL A 13 -34.43 -3.68 -32.03
C VAL A 13 -33.00 -3.17 -32.18
N LEU A 14 -32.76 -2.17 -33.05
CA LEU A 14 -31.43 -1.56 -33.18
C LEU A 14 -31.02 -0.83 -31.90
N ILE A 15 -31.94 -0.10 -31.27
CA ILE A 15 -31.68 0.57 -29.99
C ILE A 15 -31.38 -0.48 -28.91
N LEU A 16 -32.17 -1.56 -28.82
CA LEU A 16 -31.96 -2.64 -27.85
C LEU A 16 -30.60 -3.33 -28.02
N LEU A 17 -30.20 -3.63 -29.27
CA LEU A 17 -28.91 -4.24 -29.59
C LEU A 17 -27.74 -3.30 -29.27
N THR A 18 -27.89 -1.99 -29.52
CA THR A 18 -26.86 -1.01 -29.13
C THR A 18 -26.78 -0.80 -27.62
N THR A 19 -27.88 -0.92 -26.87
CA THR A 19 -27.84 -0.87 -25.40
C THR A 19 -27.30 -2.16 -24.78
N LEU A 20 -27.57 -3.35 -25.34
CA LEU A 20 -26.98 -4.60 -24.84
C LEU A 20 -25.46 -4.65 -25.07
N ALA A 21 -24.96 -4.08 -26.17
CA ALA A 21 -23.52 -3.99 -26.43
C ALA A 21 -22.78 -2.99 -25.52
N PHE A 22 -23.51 -2.08 -24.84
CA PHE A 22 -22.93 -1.08 -23.92
C PHE A 22 -22.97 -1.51 -22.44
N ILE A 23 -23.61 -2.64 -22.11
CA ILE A 23 -23.76 -3.14 -20.72
C ILE A 23 -22.70 -4.21 -20.37
N ALA A 24 -21.88 -4.67 -21.33
CA ALA A 24 -20.91 -5.76 -21.10
C ALA A 24 -19.42 -5.31 -21.14
N LEU A 25 -19.16 -4.02 -20.89
CA LEU A 25 -17.82 -3.47 -20.66
C LEU A 25 -17.83 -2.76 -19.31
N GLU A 26 -18.26 -3.47 -18.27
CA GLU A 26 -17.69 -3.24 -16.96
C GLU A 26 -16.24 -3.72 -17.11
N GLY A 27 -15.33 -2.77 -17.35
CA GLY A 27 -13.92 -3.06 -17.31
C GLY A 27 -13.67 -3.63 -15.92
N VAL A 28 -13.16 -4.85 -15.86
CA VAL A 28 -12.46 -5.32 -14.66
C VAL A 28 -11.29 -4.36 -14.54
N GLU A 29 -11.46 -3.30 -13.75
CA GLU A 29 -10.35 -2.46 -13.35
C GLU A 29 -9.41 -3.41 -12.62
N ALA A 30 -8.17 -3.51 -13.11
CA ALA A 30 -7.17 -4.33 -12.47
C ALA A 30 -7.06 -3.89 -11.01
N GLU A 31 -7.26 -4.82 -10.08
CA GLU A 31 -7.10 -4.52 -8.67
C GLU A 31 -5.62 -4.65 -8.37
N GLU A 32 -4.96 -3.52 -8.15
CA GLU A 32 -3.61 -3.52 -7.61
C GLU A 32 -3.71 -3.71 -6.09
N HIS A 33 -3.09 -4.78 -5.61
CA HIS A 33 -2.94 -5.08 -4.20
C HIS A 33 -1.59 -4.56 -3.73
N PHE A 34 -1.61 -3.77 -2.66
CA PHE A 34 -0.42 -3.13 -2.11
C PHE A 34 -0.10 -3.72 -0.74
N TYR A 35 1.17 -4.03 -0.53
CA TYR A 35 1.73 -4.37 0.77
C TYR A 35 2.92 -3.46 1.04
N HIS A 36 2.91 -2.82 2.20
CA HIS A 36 4.00 -1.99 2.68
C HIS A 36 4.30 -2.39 4.12
N TRP A 37 5.57 -2.59 4.43
CA TRP A 37 6.01 -2.93 5.77
C TRP A 37 7.30 -2.21 6.14
N GLU A 38 7.28 -1.61 7.32
CA GLU A 38 8.44 -1.06 8.00
C GLU A 38 8.51 -1.67 9.40
N PRO A 39 9.71 -2.05 9.88
CA PRO A 39 9.85 -2.60 11.20
C PRO A 39 9.60 -1.55 12.28
N LEU A 40 8.89 -1.95 13.33
CA LEU A 40 8.82 -1.15 14.54
C LEU A 40 10.16 -1.22 15.30
N PRO A 41 10.56 -0.16 16.04
CA PRO A 41 11.80 -0.15 16.81
C PRO A 41 11.96 -1.33 17.80
N SER A 42 10.84 -1.89 18.26
CA SER A 42 10.79 -3.01 19.21
C SER A 42 10.81 -4.40 18.57
N GLN A 43 10.70 -4.50 17.24
CA GLN A 43 10.69 -5.79 16.58
C GLN A 43 12.11 -6.35 16.48
N ALA A 44 12.34 -7.45 17.18
CA ALA A 44 13.56 -8.22 17.03
C ALA A 44 13.67 -8.73 15.59
N GLN A 45 14.74 -8.35 14.92
CA GLN A 45 15.16 -8.92 13.65
C GLN A 45 16.50 -9.61 13.89
N LYS A 46 16.70 -10.79 13.32
CA LYS A 46 18.07 -11.28 13.16
C LYS A 46 18.76 -10.39 12.14
N ASP A 47 20.00 -10.04 12.42
CA ASP A 47 20.70 -8.98 11.71
C ASP A 47 22.07 -9.40 11.18
N ASP A 48 22.41 -10.70 11.15
CA ASP A 48 23.73 -11.14 10.72
C ASP A 48 24.00 -10.93 9.22
N ALA A 49 22.95 -10.69 8.41
CA ALA A 49 23.04 -10.29 7.00
C ALA A 49 22.53 -8.86 6.76
N GLY A 50 22.50 -8.02 7.79
CA GLY A 50 21.82 -6.72 7.77
C GLY A 50 20.37 -6.82 8.20
N ARG A 51 19.75 -5.66 8.40
CA ARG A 51 18.38 -5.54 8.94
C ARG A 51 17.45 -4.97 7.88
N VAL A 52 16.25 -5.51 7.73
CA VAL A 52 15.25 -4.94 6.82
C VAL A 52 14.84 -3.56 7.34
N SER A 53 14.80 -2.57 6.45
CA SER A 53 14.34 -1.21 6.73
C SER A 53 12.96 -0.93 6.17
N VAL A 54 12.67 -1.43 4.97
CA VAL A 54 11.37 -1.29 4.32
C VAL A 54 11.18 -2.42 3.31
N MET A 55 9.94 -2.89 3.17
CA MET A 55 9.50 -3.78 2.10
C MET A 55 8.23 -3.24 1.46
N ASP A 56 8.20 -3.32 0.13
CA ASP A 56 7.05 -3.00 -0.67
C ASP A 56 6.75 -4.16 -1.62
N ALA A 57 5.48 -4.52 -1.74
CA ALA A 57 5.02 -5.48 -2.74
C ALA A 57 3.74 -4.97 -3.42
N ILE A 58 3.66 -5.17 -4.73
CA ILE A 58 2.49 -4.83 -5.53
C ILE A 58 2.12 -6.04 -6.38
N PHE A 59 0.89 -6.51 -6.27
CA PHE A 59 0.37 -7.59 -7.10
C PHE A 59 -0.83 -7.12 -7.88
N ASN A 60 -0.81 -7.32 -9.20
CA ASN A 60 -1.91 -6.97 -10.09
C ASN A 60 -2.59 -8.27 -10.56
N ASP A 61 -3.78 -8.52 -10.05
CA ASP A 61 -4.53 -9.77 -10.24
C ASP A 61 -5.03 -10.02 -11.67
N VAL A 62 -5.08 -8.97 -12.50
CA VAL A 62 -5.47 -9.05 -13.91
C VAL A 62 -4.29 -9.35 -14.82
N THR A 63 -3.15 -8.72 -14.56
CA THR A 63 -1.94 -8.86 -15.39
C THR A 63 -0.99 -9.93 -14.88
N ASN A 64 -1.22 -10.47 -13.67
CA ASN A 64 -0.27 -11.29 -12.92
C ASN A 64 1.12 -10.65 -12.84
N SER A 65 1.19 -9.32 -12.78
CA SER A 65 2.44 -8.62 -12.52
C SER A 65 2.67 -8.55 -11.02
N PHE A 66 3.82 -9.02 -10.58
CA PHE A 66 4.25 -8.96 -9.19
C PHE A 66 5.53 -8.11 -9.09
N HIS A 67 5.46 -7.04 -8.34
CA HIS A 67 6.59 -6.17 -7.99
C HIS A 67 6.94 -6.39 -6.52
N TYR A 68 8.23 -6.52 -6.23
CA TYR A 68 8.74 -6.63 -4.88
C TYR A 68 10.02 -5.82 -4.74
N GLN A 69 10.08 -5.02 -3.68
CA GLN A 69 11.25 -4.24 -3.30
C GLN A 69 11.52 -4.42 -1.81
N VAL A 70 12.78 -4.60 -1.46
CA VAL A 70 13.23 -4.67 -0.07
C VAL A 70 14.53 -3.90 0.10
N THR A 71 14.61 -3.10 1.16
CA THR A 71 15.83 -2.35 1.51
C THR A 71 16.38 -2.84 2.85
N PHE A 72 17.67 -3.12 2.89
CA PHE A 72 18.40 -3.55 4.08
C PHE A 72 19.38 -2.47 4.52
N VAL A 73 19.45 -2.22 5.82
CA VAL A 73 20.50 -1.41 6.46
C VAL A 73 21.60 -2.32 7.00
N PRO A 74 22.87 -1.89 6.97
CA PRO A 74 23.98 -2.74 7.37
C PRO A 74 23.98 -2.97 8.88
N VAL A 75 24.28 -4.20 9.30
CA VAL A 75 24.57 -4.53 10.70
C VAL A 75 25.89 -5.29 10.78
N GLY A 76 26.77 -4.88 11.70
CA GLY A 76 28.15 -5.37 11.72
C GLY A 76 28.94 -5.06 10.45
N GLY A 77 28.46 -4.14 9.60
CA GLY A 77 29.03 -3.88 8.27
C GLY A 77 28.65 -4.89 7.20
N LEU A 78 27.77 -5.85 7.51
CA LEU A 78 27.26 -6.85 6.58
C LEU A 78 25.92 -6.39 5.96
N LEU A 79 25.74 -6.75 4.71
CA LEU A 79 24.52 -6.57 3.91
C LEU A 79 24.29 -7.87 3.14
N PRO A 80 23.04 -8.18 2.76
CA PRO A 80 22.76 -9.46 2.14
C PRO A 80 23.19 -9.43 0.68
N ASP A 81 23.63 -10.54 0.13
CA ASP A 81 23.98 -10.72 -1.27
C ASP A 81 22.82 -11.31 -2.10
N GLY A 82 21.77 -11.74 -1.41
CA GLY A 82 20.57 -12.32 -1.97
C GLY A 82 19.57 -12.64 -0.87
N PHE A 83 18.40 -13.14 -1.27
CA PHE A 83 17.36 -13.54 -0.34
C PHE A 83 16.45 -14.62 -0.93
N ILE A 84 15.68 -15.24 -0.05
CA ILE A 84 14.60 -16.17 -0.35
C ILE A 84 13.30 -15.51 0.09
N LEU A 85 12.31 -15.51 -0.79
CA LEU A 85 11.00 -14.94 -0.55
C LEU A 85 9.91 -15.98 -0.79
N VAL A 86 9.04 -16.16 0.19
CA VAL A 86 7.79 -16.91 0.06
C VAL A 86 6.66 -15.99 0.49
N MET A 87 5.59 -15.93 -0.31
CA MET A 87 4.44 -15.08 -0.01
C MET A 87 3.12 -15.82 -0.22
N ASN A 88 2.11 -15.42 0.54
CA ASN A 88 0.74 -15.90 0.41
C ASN A 88 -0.27 -14.80 0.76
N ALA A 89 -1.55 -15.05 0.45
CA ALA A 89 -2.64 -14.20 0.91
C ALA A 89 -2.89 -14.41 2.41
N GLY A 90 -2.77 -13.34 3.21
CA GLY A 90 -3.20 -13.31 4.61
C GLY A 90 -2.08 -13.56 5.64
N GLY A 91 -2.29 -14.52 6.52
CA GLY A 91 -1.37 -14.82 7.63
C GLY A 91 -0.01 -15.32 7.13
N PRO A 92 0.99 -15.45 8.03
CA PRO A 92 2.33 -15.93 7.66
C PRO A 92 2.30 -17.16 6.76
N PRO A 93 3.25 -17.33 5.82
CA PRO A 93 3.34 -18.54 5.02
C PRO A 93 3.46 -19.74 5.96
N PRO A 94 2.43 -20.60 6.06
CA PRO A 94 2.50 -21.71 6.98
C PRO A 94 3.44 -22.77 6.39
N ALA A 95 3.76 -23.78 7.19
CA ALA A 95 4.42 -24.97 6.70
C ALA A 95 3.46 -25.83 5.83
N HIS A 96 3.10 -25.28 4.67
CA HIS A 96 2.22 -25.85 3.68
C HIS A 96 3.03 -26.19 2.43
N PRO A 97 3.73 -27.34 2.42
CA PRO A 97 4.42 -27.78 1.23
C PRO A 97 3.40 -27.93 0.09
N GLY A 98 3.77 -27.50 -1.11
CA GLY A 98 2.96 -27.67 -2.32
C GLY A 98 1.83 -26.65 -2.51
N GLU A 99 1.81 -25.55 -1.76
CA GLU A 99 0.83 -24.47 -1.95
C GLU A 99 1.45 -23.17 -2.49
N LEU A 100 2.72 -22.93 -2.18
CA LEU A 100 3.37 -21.63 -2.37
C LEU A 100 4.60 -21.74 -3.28
N ALA A 101 4.96 -20.61 -3.89
CA ALA A 101 6.21 -20.47 -4.63
C ALA A 101 7.31 -19.85 -3.74
N ALA A 102 8.54 -20.35 -3.89
CA ALA A 102 9.74 -19.80 -3.27
C ALA A 102 10.64 -19.16 -4.31
N PHE A 103 10.87 -17.86 -4.20
CA PHE A 103 11.78 -17.09 -5.04
C PHE A 103 13.17 -17.06 -4.40
N TYR A 104 14.20 -17.35 -5.19
CA TYR A 104 15.60 -17.27 -4.81
C TYR A 104 16.26 -16.17 -5.64
N PHE A 105 16.46 -15.02 -5.00
CA PHE A 105 17.13 -13.88 -5.58
C PHE A 105 18.61 -13.94 -5.24
N ASP A 106 19.46 -13.99 -6.25
CA ASP A 106 20.91 -14.07 -6.09
C ASP A 106 21.62 -12.95 -6.86
N ALA A 107 22.27 -12.06 -6.09
CA ALA A 107 23.12 -11.00 -6.61
C ALA A 107 24.59 -11.14 -6.16
N SER A 108 24.99 -12.29 -5.60
CA SER A 108 26.36 -12.51 -5.10
C SER A 108 27.43 -12.20 -6.15
N GLU A 109 27.33 -12.79 -7.33
CA GLU A 109 28.25 -12.52 -8.45
C GLU A 109 28.14 -11.08 -8.96
N HIS A 110 26.93 -10.51 -9.01
CA HIS A 110 26.71 -9.13 -9.46
C HIS A 110 27.36 -8.10 -8.52
N LEU A 111 27.34 -8.37 -7.21
CA LEU A 111 27.95 -7.52 -6.21
C LEU A 111 29.47 -7.58 -6.23
N ALA A 112 30.05 -8.70 -6.67
CA ALA A 112 31.48 -8.85 -6.92
C ALA A 112 31.91 -8.26 -8.28
N ASP A 113 31.06 -8.40 -9.30
CA ASP A 113 31.26 -7.90 -10.67
C ASP A 113 29.92 -7.42 -11.23
N SER A 114 29.74 -6.09 -11.34
CA SER A 114 28.49 -5.49 -11.81
C SER A 114 28.11 -5.82 -13.26
N SER A 115 29.01 -6.47 -14.03
CA SER A 115 28.69 -7.00 -15.35
C SER A 115 28.04 -8.39 -15.31
N ALA A 116 28.17 -9.13 -14.20
CA ALA A 116 27.46 -10.38 -13.99
C ALA A 116 25.95 -10.11 -13.82
N PRO A 117 25.07 -10.93 -14.40
CA PRO A 117 23.63 -10.74 -14.24
C PRO A 117 23.17 -11.14 -12.84
N VAL A 118 22.18 -10.43 -12.31
CA VAL A 118 21.40 -10.90 -11.16
C VAL A 118 20.57 -12.12 -11.60
N LYS A 119 20.47 -13.13 -10.73
CA LYS A 119 19.78 -14.40 -11.02
C LYS A 119 18.52 -14.51 -10.16
N LEU A 120 17.47 -15.07 -10.74
CA LEU A 120 16.21 -15.35 -10.06
C LEU A 120 15.72 -16.73 -10.46
N THR A 121 15.54 -17.61 -9.48
CA THR A 121 14.97 -18.96 -9.69
C THR A 121 13.78 -19.17 -8.79
N VAL A 122 12.79 -19.93 -9.25
CA VAL A 122 11.52 -20.17 -8.54
C VAL A 122 11.26 -21.66 -8.42
N TYR A 123 10.87 -22.08 -7.22
CA TYR A 123 10.58 -23.46 -6.87
C TYR A 123 9.23 -23.58 -6.16
N GLY A 124 8.62 -24.76 -6.17
CA GLY A 124 7.55 -25.12 -5.24
C GLY A 124 8.10 -25.16 -3.82
N TYR A 125 7.47 -24.45 -2.90
CA TYR A 125 7.90 -24.35 -1.52
C TYR A 125 7.76 -25.71 -0.82
N ALA A 126 8.86 -26.22 -0.26
CA ALA A 126 8.96 -27.59 0.27
C ALA A 126 9.27 -27.65 1.78
N ALA A 127 8.89 -26.63 2.54
CA ALA A 127 9.13 -26.60 3.98
C ALA A 127 8.31 -27.66 4.74
N PRO A 128 8.93 -28.40 5.69
CA PRO A 128 8.22 -29.38 6.50
C PRO A 128 7.28 -28.71 7.51
N ALA A 129 6.27 -29.45 7.98
CA ALA A 129 5.36 -29.01 9.04
C ALA A 129 6.07 -28.51 10.32
N SER A 130 7.29 -29.00 10.58
CA SER A 130 8.10 -28.62 11.74
C SER A 130 8.72 -27.23 11.65
N GLY A 131 8.65 -26.58 10.49
CA GLY A 131 9.16 -25.25 10.29
C GLY A 131 9.76 -25.04 8.90
N PRO A 132 10.15 -23.80 8.59
CA PRO A 132 10.79 -23.44 7.34
C PRO A 132 12.11 -24.17 7.21
N ASP A 133 12.28 -24.88 6.10
CA ASP A 133 13.56 -25.43 5.67
C ASP A 133 13.71 -25.05 4.20
N TRP A 134 14.16 -23.81 4.00
CA TRP A 134 14.24 -23.18 2.68
C TRP A 134 15.25 -23.89 1.78
N GLU A 135 16.22 -24.64 2.31
CA GLU A 135 17.13 -25.42 1.46
C GLU A 135 16.37 -26.47 0.66
N ARG A 136 15.27 -26.99 1.22
CA ARG A 136 14.52 -28.07 0.60
C ARG A 136 13.95 -27.70 -0.74
N SER A 137 13.41 -26.50 -0.93
CA SER A 137 12.70 -26.20 -2.19
C SER A 137 13.61 -26.35 -3.42
N TYR A 138 14.90 -26.02 -3.31
CA TYR A 138 15.87 -26.23 -4.40
C TYR A 138 16.64 -27.55 -4.33
N LYS A 139 16.70 -28.22 -3.17
CA LYS A 139 17.54 -29.41 -2.92
C LYS A 139 16.75 -30.71 -2.83
N ASP A 140 15.66 -30.71 -2.06
CA ASP A 140 14.81 -31.86 -1.76
C ASP A 140 13.33 -31.46 -1.85
N GLY A 141 12.75 -31.62 -3.04
CA GLY A 141 11.38 -31.15 -3.33
C GLY A 141 10.29 -31.80 -2.46
N ASN A 142 10.59 -32.86 -1.71
CA ASN A 142 9.65 -33.50 -0.80
C ASN A 142 10.36 -34.17 0.38
N GLY A 143 10.69 -33.36 1.38
CA GLY A 143 11.38 -33.86 2.57
C GLY A 143 10.51 -34.70 3.53
N ASP A 144 9.25 -34.99 3.20
CA ASP A 144 8.43 -35.99 3.91
C ASP A 144 8.69 -37.42 3.39
N VAL A 145 9.33 -37.56 2.23
CA VAL A 145 9.72 -38.84 1.64
C VAL A 145 11.19 -39.12 1.96
N SER A 146 11.52 -40.37 2.22
CA SER A 146 12.90 -40.75 2.49
C SER A 146 13.80 -40.54 1.27
N GLY A 147 14.93 -39.87 1.49
CA GLY A 147 15.93 -39.57 0.46
C GLY A 147 15.62 -38.29 -0.30
N ILE A 148 16.63 -37.77 -1.01
CA ILE A 148 16.53 -36.49 -1.73
C ILE A 148 15.65 -36.67 -2.96
N GLN A 149 14.50 -36.00 -2.97
CA GLN A 149 13.64 -35.93 -4.15
C GLN A 149 14.07 -34.80 -5.08
N PRO A 150 13.83 -34.94 -6.41
CA PRO A 150 14.07 -33.83 -7.33
C PRO A 150 13.35 -32.55 -6.88
N PRO A 151 13.96 -31.37 -7.01
CA PRO A 151 13.31 -30.11 -6.65
C PRO A 151 12.17 -29.78 -7.61
N ASP A 152 11.12 -29.12 -7.09
CA ASP A 152 9.98 -28.65 -7.88
C ASP A 152 10.31 -27.33 -8.59
N ARG A 153 10.99 -27.43 -9.73
CA ARG A 153 11.49 -26.29 -10.51
C ARG A 153 10.37 -25.64 -11.34
N ILE A 154 10.17 -24.33 -11.19
CA ILE A 154 9.12 -23.58 -11.88
C ILE A 154 9.71 -22.64 -12.95
N LYS A 155 10.53 -21.66 -12.52
CA LYS A 155 11.12 -20.63 -13.40
C LYS A 155 12.59 -20.40 -13.12
N SER A 156 13.33 -19.95 -14.12
CA SER A 156 14.73 -19.51 -14.00
C SER A 156 15.02 -18.40 -14.98
N SER A 157 15.48 -17.24 -14.48
CA SER A 157 15.92 -16.11 -15.31
C SER A 157 17.18 -16.43 -16.13
N ILE A 158 17.93 -17.48 -15.74
CA ILE A 158 19.13 -17.94 -16.46
C ILE A 158 18.73 -18.66 -17.75
N LEU A 159 17.62 -19.41 -17.72
CA LEU A 159 17.11 -20.15 -18.89
C LEU A 159 16.20 -19.29 -19.77
N ASP A 160 15.33 -18.51 -19.14
CA ASP A 160 14.38 -17.62 -19.79
C ASP A 160 14.13 -16.40 -18.90
N SER A 161 14.54 -15.22 -19.35
CA SER A 161 14.34 -13.96 -18.63
C SER A 161 13.10 -13.19 -19.09
N SER A 162 12.31 -13.72 -20.02
CA SER A 162 11.19 -13.00 -20.63
C SER A 162 10.03 -12.68 -19.67
N TRP A 163 9.94 -13.45 -18.58
CA TRP A 163 8.99 -13.24 -17.48
C TRP A 163 9.48 -12.22 -16.45
N VAL A 164 10.70 -11.69 -16.60
CA VAL A 164 11.32 -10.72 -15.68
C VAL A 164 11.41 -9.37 -16.39
N SER A 165 10.63 -8.39 -15.94
CA SER A 165 10.68 -7.03 -16.48
C SER A 165 11.71 -6.15 -15.76
N GLU A 166 11.99 -6.45 -14.49
CA GLU A 166 13.01 -5.80 -13.70
C GLU A 166 13.65 -6.78 -12.71
N LEU A 167 14.98 -6.72 -12.57
CA LEU A 167 15.72 -7.50 -11.59
C LEU A 167 17.04 -6.75 -11.29
N SER A 168 17.14 -6.16 -10.11
CA SER A 168 18.27 -5.30 -9.77
C SER A 168 18.60 -5.30 -8.28
N VAL A 169 19.86 -4.96 -7.99
CA VAL A 169 20.35 -4.65 -6.64
C VAL A 169 21.10 -3.33 -6.71
N THR A 170 20.89 -2.46 -5.72
CA THR A 170 21.54 -1.15 -5.64
C THR A 170 22.09 -0.93 -4.23
N ASN A 171 23.39 -0.60 -4.14
CA ASN A 171 23.95 -0.04 -2.91
C ASN A 171 23.69 1.46 -2.89
N ASN A 172 22.93 1.92 -1.90
CA ASN A 172 22.48 3.29 -1.77
C ASN A 172 23.58 4.19 -1.17
N ILE A 173 23.41 5.51 -1.34
CA ILE A 173 24.37 6.51 -0.85
C ILE A 173 24.48 6.51 0.68
N ASP A 174 23.40 6.15 1.38
CA ASP A 174 23.34 6.04 2.84
C ASP A 174 23.96 4.75 3.39
N GLY A 175 24.47 3.88 2.52
CA GLY A 175 25.07 2.60 2.89
C GLY A 175 24.06 1.45 3.03
N SER A 176 22.77 1.67 2.75
CA SER A 176 21.78 0.59 2.63
C SER A 176 21.88 -0.14 1.29
N ARG A 177 21.22 -1.30 1.16
CA ARG A 177 21.12 -2.07 -0.08
C ARG A 177 19.67 -2.37 -0.41
N THR A 178 19.23 -1.99 -1.60
CA THR A 178 17.89 -2.23 -2.11
C THR A 178 17.90 -3.30 -3.19
N PHE A 179 17.02 -4.27 -3.06
CA PHE A 179 16.73 -5.28 -4.07
C PHE A 179 15.39 -4.98 -4.70
N THR A 180 15.26 -5.19 -6.00
CA THR A 180 14.01 -4.97 -6.73
C THR A 180 13.81 -6.07 -7.77
N MET A 181 12.61 -6.63 -7.81
CA MET A 181 12.16 -7.50 -8.88
C MET A 181 10.75 -7.14 -9.33
N THR A 182 10.53 -7.21 -10.64
CA THR A 182 9.21 -7.14 -11.26
C THR A 182 9.08 -8.30 -12.23
N VAL A 183 8.07 -9.13 -12.03
CA VAL A 183 7.92 -10.42 -12.73
C VAL A 183 6.47 -10.68 -13.15
N ASP A 184 6.29 -11.37 -14.27
CA ASP A 184 5.01 -11.98 -14.68
C ASP A 184 4.90 -13.36 -14.04
N VAL A 185 3.95 -13.50 -13.12
CA VAL A 185 3.75 -14.71 -12.30
C VAL A 185 2.68 -15.63 -12.87
N THR A 186 2.21 -15.42 -14.11
CA THR A 186 1.17 -16.25 -14.74
C THR A 186 1.51 -17.74 -14.71
N ASP A 187 2.73 -18.11 -15.11
CA ASP A 187 3.18 -19.51 -15.12
C ASP A 187 3.49 -20.02 -13.70
N ILE A 188 3.78 -19.13 -12.76
CA ILE A 188 4.03 -19.49 -11.35
C ILE A 188 2.69 -19.80 -10.67
N ASN A 189 1.68 -18.96 -10.82
CA ASN A 189 0.35 -19.15 -10.21
C ASN A 189 -0.46 -20.28 -10.89
N SER A 190 -0.15 -20.61 -12.15
CA SER A 190 -0.75 -21.77 -12.84
C SER A 190 0.06 -23.06 -12.74
N HIS A 191 1.14 -23.07 -11.96
CA HIS A 191 1.96 -24.25 -11.72
C HIS A 191 1.14 -25.37 -11.06
N SER A 192 1.48 -26.61 -11.40
CA SER A 192 0.94 -27.79 -10.71
C SER A 192 2.07 -28.37 -9.86
N PRO A 193 2.00 -28.26 -8.52
CA PRO A 193 3.08 -28.67 -7.65
C PRO A 193 3.42 -30.14 -7.84
N LEU A 194 4.71 -30.48 -7.89
CA LEU A 194 5.15 -31.88 -7.91
C LEU A 194 4.91 -32.55 -6.56
N TYR A 195 5.01 -31.80 -5.46
CA TYR A 195 4.99 -32.33 -4.09
C TYR A 195 4.42 -31.36 -3.05
N PRO A 196 3.63 -31.89 -2.10
CA PRO A 196 2.60 -32.88 -2.39
C PRO A 196 1.74 -32.42 -3.58
N LEU A 197 1.10 -33.36 -4.27
CA LEU A 197 0.09 -32.99 -5.26
C LEU A 197 -1.09 -32.35 -4.51
N SER A 198 -1.10 -31.01 -4.45
CA SER A 198 -2.13 -30.22 -3.81
C SER A 198 -2.97 -29.50 -4.86
N PRO A 199 -4.31 -29.56 -4.78
CA PRO A 199 -5.18 -28.69 -5.57
C PRO A 199 -5.20 -27.24 -5.04
N GLU A 200 -4.54 -26.96 -3.93
CA GLU A 200 -4.56 -25.68 -3.21
C GLU A 200 -3.37 -24.78 -3.58
N TRP A 201 -2.77 -24.98 -4.75
CA TRP A 201 -1.69 -24.12 -5.23
C TRP A 201 -2.16 -22.68 -5.41
N VAL A 202 -1.50 -21.75 -4.72
CA VAL A 202 -1.75 -20.29 -4.77
C VAL A 202 -0.56 -19.57 -5.41
N GLY A 203 0.65 -20.11 -5.31
CA GLY A 203 1.84 -19.49 -5.87
C GLY A 203 2.30 -18.27 -5.04
N VAL A 204 2.09 -17.06 -5.55
CA VAL A 204 2.53 -15.78 -4.93
C VAL A 204 1.40 -14.75 -4.80
N GLU A 205 0.15 -15.18 -4.97
CA GLU A 205 -1.00 -14.28 -4.90
C GLU A 205 -1.24 -13.75 -3.47
N PHE A 206 -1.50 -12.45 -3.35
CA PHE A 206 -2.02 -11.82 -2.14
C PHE A 206 -3.11 -10.80 -2.47
N ASN A 207 -3.87 -10.37 -1.46
CA ASN A 207 -4.98 -9.44 -1.65
C ASN A 207 -4.97 -8.33 -0.58
N ASN A 208 -5.95 -7.43 -0.66
CA ASN A 208 -6.09 -6.29 0.25
C ASN A 208 -6.36 -6.66 1.71
N ASN A 209 -6.61 -7.93 2.03
CA ASN A 209 -6.73 -8.40 3.43
C ASN A 209 -5.37 -8.73 4.07
N GLY A 210 -4.27 -8.57 3.32
CA GLY A 210 -2.91 -8.73 3.82
C GLY A 210 -2.08 -9.72 2.99
N ALA A 211 -0.77 -9.60 3.14
CA ALA A 211 0.19 -10.56 2.60
C ALA A 211 0.95 -11.20 3.76
N GLY A 212 1.04 -12.53 3.74
CA GLY A 212 1.99 -13.26 4.57
C GLY A 212 3.30 -13.31 3.82
N ILE A 213 4.38 -12.99 4.52
CA ILE A 213 5.71 -12.96 3.93
C ILE A 213 6.66 -13.77 4.83
N TRP A 214 7.45 -14.61 4.17
CA TRP A 214 8.64 -15.23 4.72
C TRP A 214 9.83 -14.72 3.92
N LEU A 215 10.75 -14.01 4.59
CA LEU A 215 11.94 -13.47 3.96
C LEU A 215 13.18 -13.95 4.71
N GLU A 216 14.13 -14.47 3.95
CA GLU A 216 15.41 -14.94 4.47
C GLU A 216 16.54 -14.34 3.66
N ALA A 217 17.38 -13.54 4.31
CA ALA A 217 18.47 -12.83 3.66
C ALA A 217 19.80 -13.47 4.03
N GLY A 218 20.68 -13.65 3.05
CA GLY A 218 22.00 -14.24 3.25
C GLY A 218 23.10 -13.28 2.82
N ALA A 219 24.18 -13.21 3.58
CA ALA A 219 25.39 -12.47 3.23
C ALA A 219 26.52 -13.45 2.90
N LYS A 220 27.47 -13.05 2.05
CA LYS A 220 28.57 -13.90 1.56
C LYS A 220 28.07 -15.18 0.87
N LEU A 221 27.01 -15.03 0.07
CA LEU A 221 26.40 -16.17 -0.60
C LEU A 221 27.34 -16.75 -1.66
N GLU A 222 27.52 -18.06 -1.61
CA GLU A 222 28.13 -18.85 -2.69
C GLU A 222 27.07 -19.78 -3.29
N THR A 223 26.68 -19.48 -4.52
CA THR A 223 25.61 -20.21 -5.21
C THR A 223 26.15 -20.97 -6.41
N PHE A 224 25.61 -22.18 -6.61
CA PHE A 224 25.96 -23.02 -7.75
C PHE A 224 24.71 -23.37 -8.54
N TYR A 225 24.81 -23.26 -9.87
CA TYR A 225 23.71 -23.52 -10.79
C TYR A 225 24.06 -24.65 -11.75
N THR A 226 23.16 -25.62 -11.87
CA THR A 226 23.24 -26.69 -12.89
C THR A 226 21.96 -26.67 -13.71
N ASP A 227 22.10 -26.70 -15.04
CA ASP A 227 20.99 -26.59 -15.98
C ASP A 227 20.11 -25.35 -15.72
N GLY A 228 20.72 -24.25 -15.27
CA GLY A 228 20.05 -22.98 -14.97
C GLY A 228 19.30 -22.93 -13.65
N TYR A 229 19.39 -23.95 -12.79
CA TYR A 229 18.73 -23.97 -11.47
C TYR A 229 19.76 -24.11 -10.35
N LEU A 230 19.48 -23.48 -9.21
CA LEU A 230 20.26 -23.57 -7.97
C LEU A 230 20.35 -25.05 -7.54
N THR A 231 21.58 -25.50 -7.25
CA THR A 231 21.88 -26.86 -6.76
C THR A 231 22.54 -26.85 -5.40
N THR A 232 23.20 -25.76 -5.03
CA THR A 232 23.84 -25.59 -3.72
C THR A 232 23.90 -24.11 -3.43
N SER A 233 23.50 -23.75 -2.22
CA SER A 233 23.89 -22.50 -1.58
C SER A 233 24.79 -22.86 -0.41
N GLY A 234 25.97 -22.26 -0.37
CA GLY A 234 26.86 -22.30 0.80
C GLY A 234 27.24 -20.88 1.18
N CYS A 235 27.91 -20.76 2.32
CA CYS A 235 28.65 -19.56 2.68
C CYS A 235 30.09 -20.01 2.96
N ASP A 236 31.07 -19.24 2.50
CA ASP A 236 32.47 -19.48 2.86
C ASP A 236 32.78 -18.66 4.13
N ASP A 237 32.46 -19.23 5.28
CA ASP A 237 32.85 -18.74 6.59
C ASP A 237 34.24 -19.23 7.03
N GLY A 238 34.91 -20.07 6.23
CA GLY A 238 36.26 -20.58 6.51
C GLY A 238 36.34 -21.56 7.68
N ASP A 239 35.23 -21.78 8.39
CA ASP A 239 35.05 -22.76 9.46
C ASP A 239 34.05 -23.81 8.96
N THR A 240 34.55 -25.01 8.65
CA THR A 240 33.81 -26.09 7.94
C THR A 240 32.60 -26.69 8.68
N GLU A 241 32.10 -26.08 9.75
CA GLU A 241 31.05 -26.66 10.61
C GLU A 241 29.93 -25.71 11.06
N ASP A 242 29.82 -24.47 10.56
CA ASP A 242 28.73 -23.57 10.97
C ASP A 242 27.64 -23.41 9.87
N PRO A 243 26.46 -24.06 9.99
CA PRO A 243 25.38 -23.94 9.02
C PRO A 243 24.57 -22.62 9.12
N ASP A 244 24.96 -21.67 9.98
CA ASP A 244 24.10 -20.56 10.41
C ASP A 244 24.26 -19.24 9.61
N CYS A 245 24.78 -19.26 8.39
CA CYS A 245 24.97 -18.02 7.60
C CYS A 245 23.69 -17.46 6.92
N LEU A 246 22.57 -18.17 7.00
CA LEU A 246 21.29 -17.77 6.42
C LEU A 246 20.32 -17.36 7.53
N ASN A 247 19.95 -16.08 7.52
CA ASN A 247 19.32 -15.42 8.66
C ASN A 247 17.83 -15.24 8.45
N TRP A 248 17.09 -15.61 9.49
CA TRP A 248 15.64 -15.59 9.45
C TRP A 248 15.13 -14.21 9.87
N VAL A 249 14.38 -13.54 9.00
CA VAL A 249 13.46 -12.48 9.41
C VAL A 249 12.05 -13.07 9.39
N THR A 250 11.62 -13.61 10.53
CA THR A 250 10.22 -13.99 10.71
C THR A 250 9.43 -12.72 11.00
N LEU A 251 8.71 -12.25 9.99
CA LEU A 251 7.80 -11.11 10.13
C LEU A 251 6.64 -11.51 11.07
N PRO A 252 6.04 -10.55 11.80
CA PRO A 252 4.92 -10.84 12.71
C PRO A 252 3.83 -11.61 11.95
N GLY A 253 3.68 -12.86 12.36
CA GLY A 253 2.99 -13.91 11.64
C GLY A 253 3.67 -15.26 11.89
N GLY A 254 4.91 -15.47 11.47
CA GLY A 254 5.46 -16.82 11.19
C GLY A 254 5.99 -17.66 12.36
N GLY A 255 5.57 -17.39 13.60
CA GLY A 255 5.93 -18.20 14.78
C GLY A 255 4.69 -18.83 15.43
N THR A 256 4.84 -20.01 16.04
CA THR A 256 3.79 -20.72 16.80
C THR A 256 3.26 -19.96 18.04
N THR A 257 3.62 -18.70 18.24
CA THR A 257 2.97 -17.80 19.19
C THR A 257 1.99 -16.93 18.43
N VAL A 258 0.72 -17.36 18.42
CA VAL A 258 -0.40 -16.55 17.97
C VAL A 258 -0.53 -15.36 18.92
N TYR A 259 -0.02 -14.21 18.50
CA TYR A 259 -0.49 -12.93 19.00
C TYR A 259 -1.66 -12.52 18.12
N ASP A 260 -2.82 -12.25 18.72
CA ASP A 260 -3.86 -11.54 17.99
C ASP A 260 -3.39 -10.09 17.72
N MET A 261 -4.16 -9.34 16.93
CA MET A 261 -3.86 -7.94 16.59
C MET A 261 -3.80 -7.00 17.84
N ALA A 262 -3.96 -7.52 19.06
CA ALA A 262 -3.84 -6.82 20.33
C ALA A 262 -2.73 -7.37 21.26
N GLY A 263 -1.90 -8.33 20.81
CA GLY A 263 -0.67 -8.72 21.52
C GLY A 263 -0.85 -9.57 22.79
N GLN A 264 -1.96 -10.30 22.97
CA GLN A 264 -2.13 -11.18 24.14
C GLN A 264 -1.78 -12.66 23.86
N CYS A 265 -0.90 -13.24 24.69
CA CYS A 265 -0.56 -14.68 24.70
C CYS A 265 -1.74 -15.54 25.18
N THR A 266 -2.11 -16.59 24.44
CA THR A 266 -3.30 -17.39 24.74
C THR A 266 -3.09 -18.87 25.11
N GLU A 267 -1.88 -19.43 25.15
CA GLU A 267 -1.71 -20.84 25.60
C GLU A 267 -0.64 -21.08 26.68
N LEU A 268 -1.00 -21.97 27.60
CA LEU A 268 -0.21 -22.50 28.72
C LEU A 268 0.79 -23.54 28.21
N ASP A 269 2.06 -23.45 28.63
CA ASP A 269 3.00 -24.54 28.41
C ASP A 269 2.63 -25.80 29.24
N GLN A 270 3.22 -26.94 28.88
CA GLN A 270 2.96 -28.24 29.51
C GLN A 270 3.41 -28.34 30.98
N SER A 271 4.00 -27.30 31.56
CA SER A 271 4.42 -27.25 32.97
C SER A 271 3.34 -26.72 33.92
N GLY A 272 2.25 -26.15 33.40
CA GLY A 272 1.18 -25.60 34.23
C GLY A 272 1.59 -24.38 35.07
N ALA A 273 2.76 -23.80 34.83
CA ALA A 273 3.15 -22.53 35.42
C ALA A 273 2.45 -21.39 34.66
N LYS A 274 1.62 -20.62 35.36
CA LYS A 274 1.21 -19.30 34.85
C LYS A 274 2.48 -18.48 34.67
N CYS A 275 2.74 -18.02 33.46
CA CYS A 275 3.69 -16.96 33.20
C CYS A 275 3.19 -15.71 33.94
N GLY A 276 3.60 -15.54 35.19
CA GLY A 276 3.56 -14.25 35.86
C GLY A 276 4.88 -13.56 35.57
N PRO A 277 4.88 -12.27 35.22
CA PRO A 277 6.12 -11.56 34.94
C PRO A 277 7.05 -11.65 36.17
N PRO A 278 8.37 -11.83 35.97
CA PRO A 278 9.34 -11.90 37.06
C PRO A 278 9.22 -10.66 37.95
N ASP A 279 9.26 -10.82 39.26
CA ASP A 279 9.04 -9.72 40.20
C ASP A 279 10.08 -8.59 40.00
N CYS A 280 9.65 -7.42 39.51
CA CYS A 280 10.45 -6.19 39.28
C CYS A 280 11.23 -5.71 40.52
N LEU A 281 10.91 -6.26 41.70
CA LEU A 281 11.46 -5.84 42.98
C LEU A 281 12.92 -6.28 43.22
N GLY A 282 13.44 -7.25 42.47
CA GLY A 282 14.75 -7.86 42.72
C GLY A 282 15.98 -7.00 42.40
N GLU A 283 15.91 -6.14 41.36
CA GLU A 283 17.08 -5.39 40.88
C GLU A 283 17.06 -3.88 41.21
N PHE A 284 15.90 -3.26 41.42
CA PHE A 284 15.78 -1.80 41.45
C PHE A 284 15.39 -1.16 42.80
N GLY A 285 15.36 -1.91 43.90
CA GLY A 285 15.33 -1.30 45.25
C GLY A 285 14.06 -0.51 45.61
N GLY A 286 12.88 -0.88 45.09
CA GLY A 286 11.58 -0.51 45.68
C GLY A 286 10.71 0.52 44.94
N SER A 287 11.04 0.92 43.71
CA SER A 287 10.18 1.84 42.93
C SER A 287 10.09 1.52 41.43
N ALA A 288 10.53 0.33 41.00
CA ALA A 288 10.33 -0.12 39.63
C ALA A 288 8.93 -0.70 39.46
N SER A 289 8.32 -0.43 38.32
CA SER A 289 7.05 -1.04 37.93
C SER A 289 7.08 -1.36 36.44
N PHE A 290 6.31 -2.36 36.07
CA PHE A 290 6.12 -2.71 34.67
C PHE A 290 5.35 -1.62 33.95
N ASP A 291 5.76 -1.30 32.72
CA ASP A 291 4.92 -0.57 31.77
C ASP A 291 3.87 -1.49 31.13
N ASP A 292 3.13 -0.96 30.15
CA ASP A 292 2.12 -1.69 29.39
C ASP A 292 2.70 -2.77 28.45
N GLN A 293 4.02 -2.83 28.28
CA GLN A 293 4.74 -3.87 27.52
C GLN A 293 5.50 -4.84 28.41
N GLU A 294 5.22 -4.83 29.73
CA GLU A 294 5.91 -5.68 30.71
C GLU A 294 7.43 -5.43 30.77
N VAL A 295 7.90 -4.23 30.42
CA VAL A 295 9.29 -3.80 30.62
C VAL A 295 9.44 -3.18 32.00
N CYS A 296 10.49 -3.55 32.73
CA CYS A 296 10.75 -3.05 34.08
C CYS A 296 11.65 -1.81 34.05
N CYS A 297 11.18 -0.67 34.55
CA CYS A 297 12.00 0.53 34.73
C CYS A 297 11.55 1.35 35.96
N LYS A 298 12.36 2.36 36.32
CA LYS A 298 11.98 3.33 37.34
C LYS A 298 10.95 4.32 36.80
N GLU A 299 10.15 4.90 37.69
CA GLU A 299 9.14 5.90 37.31
C GLU A 299 9.73 7.14 36.60
N GLU A 300 10.98 7.50 36.91
CA GLU A 300 11.71 8.61 36.26
C GLU A 300 12.23 8.25 34.85
N GLU A 301 12.22 6.97 34.49
CA GLU A 301 12.62 6.45 33.18
C GLU A 301 11.40 6.21 32.27
N LYS A 302 10.18 6.35 32.81
CA LYS A 302 8.96 6.32 32.02
C LYS A 302 8.78 7.65 31.28
N ASP A 303 8.35 7.54 30.03
CA ASP A 303 7.91 8.69 29.25
C ASP A 303 6.54 9.19 29.76
N GLN A 304 6.01 10.25 29.14
CA GLN A 304 4.70 10.81 29.52
C GLN A 304 3.53 9.86 29.22
N CYS A 305 3.80 8.79 28.48
CA CYS A 305 2.87 7.72 28.15
C CYS A 305 2.93 6.55 29.14
N GLY A 306 3.85 6.60 30.11
CA GLY A 306 4.04 5.54 31.10
C GLY A 306 4.88 4.37 30.57
N ARG A 307 5.52 4.52 29.41
CA ARG A 307 6.41 3.51 28.81
C ARG A 307 7.85 3.70 29.22
N CYS A 308 8.49 2.61 29.59
CA CYS A 308 9.89 2.58 29.97
C CYS A 308 10.78 2.94 28.77
N PHE A 309 11.59 3.99 28.92
CA PHE A 309 12.45 4.52 27.85
C PHE A 309 11.68 4.88 26.56
N GLY A 310 10.39 5.19 26.69
CA GLY A 310 9.56 5.55 25.57
C GLY A 310 9.93 6.91 24.97
N ASP A 311 9.50 7.13 23.74
CA ASP A 311 9.72 8.36 22.97
C ASP A 311 8.57 9.37 23.12
N ASN A 312 7.62 9.13 24.03
CA ASN A 312 6.34 9.85 24.20
C ASN A 312 5.32 9.67 23.08
N THR A 313 5.52 8.73 22.14
CA THR A 313 4.57 8.53 21.03
C THR A 313 3.55 7.43 21.30
N SER A 314 3.88 6.49 22.19
CA SER A 314 3.15 5.25 22.43
C SER A 314 1.71 5.43 22.95
N CYS A 315 1.41 6.50 23.68
CA CYS A 315 0.06 6.82 24.17
C CYS A 315 -0.70 7.83 23.32
N LEU A 316 -0.15 8.26 22.18
CA LEU A 316 -0.81 9.27 21.36
C LEU A 316 -2.02 8.70 20.61
N GLY A 317 -1.96 7.41 20.25
CA GLY A 317 -3.00 6.75 19.46
C GLY A 317 -3.30 7.54 18.19
N CYS A 318 -2.25 7.94 17.48
CA CYS A 318 -2.35 8.69 16.25
C CYS A 318 -2.68 7.75 15.09
N GLU A 319 -3.63 8.14 14.27
CA GLU A 319 -3.88 7.54 12.97
C GLU A 319 -3.44 8.53 11.88
N GLY A 320 -2.64 8.05 10.92
CA GLY A 320 -2.28 8.83 9.75
C GLY A 320 -3.50 8.98 8.83
N VAL A 321 -3.84 10.21 8.48
CA VAL A 321 -4.99 10.53 7.62
C VAL A 321 -4.49 11.20 6.35
N ASP A 322 -4.84 10.61 5.20
CA ASP A 322 -4.59 11.17 3.87
C ASP A 322 -5.90 11.71 3.28
N ILE A 323 -5.91 13.00 2.93
CA ILE A 323 -7.03 13.70 2.29
C ILE A 323 -6.71 14.16 0.87
N SER A 324 -5.67 13.62 0.23
CA SER A 324 -5.22 14.03 -1.12
C SER A 324 -6.33 13.94 -2.16
N GLU A 325 -7.11 12.86 -2.16
CA GLU A 325 -8.25 12.68 -3.06
C GLU A 325 -9.38 13.70 -2.78
N THR A 326 -9.69 13.93 -1.50
CA THR A 326 -10.65 14.94 -1.06
C THR A 326 -10.23 16.33 -1.50
N GLN A 327 -8.94 16.68 -1.38
CA GLN A 327 -8.39 17.96 -1.84
C GLN A 327 -8.54 18.14 -3.36
N LEU A 328 -8.21 17.12 -4.15
CA LEU A 328 -8.38 17.16 -5.60
C LEU A 328 -9.85 17.36 -5.98
N THR A 329 -10.76 16.68 -5.28
CA THR A 329 -12.20 16.81 -5.50
C THR A 329 -12.72 18.21 -5.15
N LEU A 330 -12.24 18.82 -4.06
CA LEU A 330 -12.56 20.21 -3.70
C LEU A 330 -12.09 21.20 -4.77
N ASP A 331 -10.86 21.08 -5.27
CA ASP A 331 -10.37 21.95 -6.34
C ASP A 331 -11.24 21.82 -7.61
N GLY A 332 -11.53 20.59 -8.03
CA GLY A 332 -12.41 20.29 -9.17
C GLY A 332 -13.80 20.95 -9.02
N ALA A 333 -14.43 20.82 -7.86
CA ALA A 333 -15.75 21.37 -7.58
C ALA A 333 -15.76 22.91 -7.68
N SER A 334 -14.76 23.58 -7.10
CA SER A 334 -14.57 25.04 -7.19
C SER A 334 -14.39 25.50 -8.64
N HIS A 335 -13.57 24.78 -9.41
CA HIS A 335 -13.31 25.06 -10.82
C HIS A 335 -14.58 24.95 -11.67
N ASP A 336 -15.40 23.92 -11.43
CA ASP A 336 -16.64 23.68 -12.16
C ASP A 336 -17.71 24.74 -11.91
N GLN A 337 -17.83 25.20 -10.67
CA GLN A 337 -18.69 26.33 -10.31
C GLN A 337 -18.25 27.61 -11.06
N SER A 338 -16.94 27.90 -11.09
CA SER A 338 -16.40 29.04 -11.84
C SER A 338 -16.66 28.92 -13.33
N ASN A 339 -16.43 27.73 -13.91
CA ASN A 339 -16.69 27.44 -15.31
C ASN A 339 -18.16 27.63 -15.69
N LEU A 340 -19.09 27.31 -14.80
CA LEU A 340 -20.51 27.61 -15.00
C LEU A 340 -20.76 29.12 -15.11
N VAL A 341 -20.22 29.93 -14.18
CA VAL A 341 -20.34 31.41 -14.25
C VAL A 341 -19.75 31.94 -15.55
N GLN A 342 -18.57 31.45 -15.94
CA GLN A 342 -17.91 31.81 -17.19
C GLN A 342 -18.75 31.47 -18.43
N ARG A 343 -19.34 30.27 -18.48
CA ARG A 343 -20.23 29.84 -19.58
C ARG A 343 -21.44 30.78 -19.70
N ILE A 344 -22.08 31.15 -18.59
CA ILE A 344 -23.22 32.07 -18.60
C ILE A 344 -22.76 33.49 -19.02
N GLY A 345 -21.64 33.98 -18.50
CA GLY A 345 -21.05 35.27 -18.86
C GLY A 345 -20.72 35.38 -20.35
N LYS A 346 -20.12 34.34 -20.94
CA LYS A 346 -19.87 34.25 -22.40
C LYS A 346 -21.19 34.32 -23.19
N ARG A 347 -22.26 33.67 -22.73
CA ARG A 347 -23.60 33.74 -23.37
C ARG A 347 -24.22 35.14 -23.26
N ILE A 348 -24.05 35.85 -22.15
CA ILE A 348 -24.49 37.26 -22.01
C ILE A 348 -23.78 38.15 -23.03
N ARG A 349 -22.46 38.00 -23.19
CA ARG A 349 -21.67 38.77 -24.16
C ARG A 349 -22.08 38.52 -25.61
N LYS A 350 -22.52 37.30 -25.93
CA LYS A 350 -23.06 36.94 -27.26
C LYS A 350 -24.47 37.50 -27.47
N ALA A 351 -25.31 37.49 -26.44
CA ALA A 351 -26.69 37.96 -26.52
C ALA A 351 -26.85 39.49 -26.57
N SER A 352 -25.88 40.26 -26.07
CA SER A 352 -25.96 41.74 -26.06
C SER A 352 -24.66 42.40 -26.53
N ARG A 353 -24.81 43.38 -27.44
CA ARG A 353 -23.72 44.28 -27.84
C ARG A 353 -23.56 45.49 -26.93
N ALA A 354 -24.50 45.73 -26.02
CA ALA A 354 -24.47 46.91 -25.15
C ALA A 354 -23.26 46.88 -24.20
N LYS A 355 -22.54 48.01 -24.10
CA LYS A 355 -21.34 48.17 -23.25
C LYS A 355 -21.59 47.76 -21.80
N ARG A 356 -22.76 48.10 -21.25
CA ARG A 356 -23.18 47.75 -19.88
C ARG A 356 -23.21 46.25 -19.61
N ASP A 357 -23.74 45.45 -20.54
CA ASP A 357 -23.90 44.00 -20.37
C ASP A 357 -22.57 43.28 -20.48
N ARG A 358 -21.71 43.76 -21.39
CA ARG A 358 -20.34 43.26 -21.53
C ARG A 358 -19.48 43.57 -20.31
N LYS A 359 -19.59 44.79 -19.75
CA LYS A 359 -18.91 45.17 -18.50
C LYS A 359 -19.39 44.29 -17.34
N PHE A 360 -20.69 44.08 -17.22
CA PHE A 360 -21.27 43.18 -16.23
C PHE A 360 -20.72 41.76 -16.37
N ALA A 361 -20.77 41.18 -17.57
CA ALA A 361 -20.28 39.83 -17.83
C ALA A 361 -18.79 39.66 -17.50
N ARG A 362 -17.94 40.63 -17.87
CA ARG A 362 -16.51 40.60 -17.51
C ARG A 362 -16.30 40.65 -16.01
N LYS A 363 -17.03 41.53 -15.31
CA LYS A 363 -16.92 41.66 -13.85
C LYS A 363 -17.26 40.34 -13.13
N ILE A 364 -18.39 39.72 -13.46
CA ILE A 364 -18.79 38.46 -12.80
C ILE A 364 -17.85 37.30 -13.12
N MET A 365 -17.26 37.27 -14.32
CA MET A 365 -16.30 36.25 -14.72
C MET A 365 -14.97 36.40 -13.98
N ALA A 366 -14.51 37.64 -13.79
CA ALA A 366 -13.34 37.93 -12.98
C ALA A 366 -13.57 37.51 -11.52
N GLN A 367 -14.68 37.95 -10.91
CA GLN A 367 -15.04 37.58 -9.54
C GLN A 367 -15.11 36.05 -9.34
N ALA A 368 -15.64 35.31 -10.33
CA ALA A 368 -15.69 33.85 -10.25
C ALA A 368 -14.32 33.18 -10.36
N LYS A 369 -13.38 33.76 -11.10
CA LYS A 369 -11.99 33.27 -11.15
C LYS A 369 -11.27 33.55 -9.83
N ASP A 370 -11.46 34.75 -9.29
CA ASP A 370 -10.84 35.16 -8.01
C ASP A 370 -11.33 34.25 -6.87
N LEU A 371 -12.63 33.97 -6.80
CA LEU A 371 -13.20 33.04 -5.80
C LEU A 371 -12.70 31.60 -5.97
N ALA A 372 -12.58 31.11 -7.20
CA ALA A 372 -12.06 29.77 -7.43
C ALA A 372 -10.59 29.64 -7.01
N THR A 373 -9.81 30.68 -7.28
CA THR A 373 -8.41 30.78 -6.83
C THR A 373 -8.32 30.84 -5.31
N ALA A 374 -9.21 31.60 -4.66
CA ALA A 374 -9.28 31.64 -3.20
C ALA A 374 -9.62 30.26 -2.59
N ASN A 375 -10.54 29.52 -3.22
CA ASN A 375 -10.85 28.15 -2.80
C ASN A 375 -9.68 27.20 -2.98
N TRP A 376 -8.95 27.29 -4.10
CA TRP A 376 -7.72 26.52 -4.31
C TRP A 376 -6.70 26.77 -3.18
N VAL A 377 -6.47 28.04 -2.82
CA VAL A 377 -5.57 28.39 -1.70
C VAL A 377 -6.06 27.78 -0.37
N LEU A 378 -7.37 27.82 -0.09
CA LEU A 378 -7.93 27.24 1.14
C LEU A 378 -7.77 25.72 1.16
N THR A 379 -8.08 25.03 0.06
CA THR A 379 -7.98 23.57 -0.06
C THR A 379 -6.56 23.09 0.24
N TYR A 380 -5.54 23.73 -0.35
CA TYR A 380 -4.14 23.35 -0.17
C TYR A 380 -3.45 24.05 1.00
N SER A 381 -4.19 24.79 1.83
CA SER A 381 -3.66 25.28 3.12
C SER A 381 -3.71 24.23 4.22
N ILE A 382 -4.53 23.18 4.03
CA ILE A 382 -4.58 22.00 4.89
C ILE A 382 -3.54 21.00 4.33
N PRO A 383 -2.64 20.42 5.15
CA PRO A 383 -1.76 19.35 4.72
C PRO A 383 -2.53 18.17 4.14
N SER A 384 -1.97 17.52 3.12
CA SER A 384 -2.59 16.36 2.46
C SER A 384 -2.52 15.11 3.33
N VAL A 385 -1.43 14.94 4.07
CA VAL A 385 -1.21 13.86 5.03
C VAL A 385 -0.92 14.48 6.40
N PHE A 386 -1.61 14.02 7.44
CA PHE A 386 -1.41 14.47 8.82
C PHE A 386 -1.93 13.44 9.82
N ASP A 387 -1.50 13.57 11.07
CA ASP A 387 -1.94 12.67 12.13
C ASP A 387 -3.21 13.18 12.83
N GLN A 388 -4.10 12.25 13.19
CA GLN A 388 -5.18 12.48 14.12
C GLN A 388 -4.97 11.65 15.37
N CYS A 389 -4.65 12.34 16.46
CA CYS A 389 -4.34 11.71 17.73
C CYS A 389 -5.48 11.91 18.72
N THR A 390 -5.84 10.85 19.43
CA THR A 390 -6.93 10.88 20.44
C THR A 390 -6.50 11.59 21.73
N ASN A 391 -5.20 11.61 22.03
CA ASN A 391 -4.66 12.22 23.24
C ASN A 391 -4.18 13.66 22.98
N SER A 392 -4.94 14.64 23.49
CA SER A 392 -4.68 16.07 23.24
C SER A 392 -3.64 16.70 24.16
N ILE A 393 -3.15 15.98 25.18
CA ILE A 393 -2.23 16.56 26.17
C ILE A 393 -0.83 16.80 25.57
N LEU A 394 -0.43 15.94 24.62
CA LEU A 394 0.91 15.97 24.00
C LEU A 394 0.91 16.56 22.60
N CYS A 395 -0.27 16.92 22.07
CA CYS A 395 -0.44 17.36 20.69
C CYS A 395 -1.06 18.73 20.62
N VAL A 396 -0.54 19.56 19.72
CA VAL A 396 -1.19 20.81 19.33
C VAL A 396 -2.27 20.49 18.30
N GLN A 397 -3.52 20.84 18.61
CA GLN A 397 -4.62 20.73 17.65
C GLN A 397 -4.69 21.99 16.79
N VAL A 398 -4.75 21.80 15.47
CA VAL A 398 -5.02 22.86 14.50
C VAL A 398 -6.46 22.73 14.03
N ASP A 399 -7.25 23.79 14.23
CA ASP A 399 -8.66 23.86 13.84
C ASP A 399 -8.81 24.27 12.36
N ASN A 400 -9.35 23.35 11.56
CA ASN A 400 -9.61 23.53 10.13
C ASN A 400 -11.00 24.16 9.86
N THR A 401 -11.84 24.31 10.88
CA THR A 401 -13.21 24.85 10.75
C THR A 401 -13.24 26.21 10.03
N PRO A 402 -12.37 27.20 10.34
CA PRO A 402 -12.37 28.47 9.63
C PRO A 402 -12.07 28.33 8.13
N THR A 403 -11.16 27.42 7.76
CA THR A 403 -10.80 27.13 6.37
C THR A 403 -11.99 26.51 5.62
N ILE A 404 -12.64 25.52 6.23
CA ILE A 404 -13.83 24.84 5.70
C ILE A 404 -14.99 25.84 5.49
N GLU A 405 -15.28 26.69 6.47
CA GLU A 405 -16.38 27.67 6.37
C GLU A 405 -16.10 28.78 5.34
N ASN A 406 -14.83 29.20 5.20
CA ASN A 406 -14.43 30.13 4.14
C ASN A 406 -14.62 29.51 2.75
N TYR A 407 -14.26 28.23 2.59
CA TYR A 407 -14.46 27.51 1.33
C TYR A 407 -15.95 27.42 0.97
N ARG A 408 -16.80 27.02 1.94
CA ARG A 408 -18.26 26.95 1.78
C ARG A 408 -18.86 28.32 1.41
N THR A 409 -18.38 29.38 2.04
CA THR A 409 -18.82 30.75 1.75
C THR A 409 -18.49 31.17 0.32
N ASN A 410 -17.30 30.86 -0.17
CA ASN A 410 -16.89 31.11 -1.55
C ASN A 410 -17.72 30.28 -2.55
N ALA A 411 -17.98 29.00 -2.24
CA ALA A 411 -18.82 28.12 -3.07
C ALA A 411 -20.26 28.66 -3.20
N ARG A 412 -20.86 29.10 -2.09
CA ARG A 412 -22.18 29.76 -2.09
C ARG A 412 -22.16 31.05 -2.91
N THR A 413 -21.09 31.83 -2.81
CA THR A 413 -20.91 33.06 -3.59
C THR A 413 -20.80 32.78 -5.09
N LEU A 414 -20.08 31.73 -5.49
CA LEU A 414 -20.01 31.27 -6.89
C LEU A 414 -21.39 30.87 -7.42
N ARG A 415 -22.16 30.11 -6.65
CA ARG A 415 -23.56 29.77 -6.98
C ARG A 415 -24.41 31.03 -7.17
N ASP A 416 -24.29 32.01 -6.28
CA ASP A 416 -25.05 33.26 -6.36
C ASP A 416 -24.64 34.13 -7.56
N LEU A 417 -23.34 34.16 -7.91
CA LEU A 417 -22.86 34.78 -9.14
C LEU A 417 -23.47 34.10 -10.38
N ALA A 418 -23.56 32.76 -10.40
CA ALA A 418 -24.18 32.03 -11.50
C ALA A 418 -25.67 32.39 -11.64
N LEU A 419 -26.43 32.43 -10.53
CA LEU A 419 -27.84 32.82 -10.53
C LEU A 419 -28.05 34.29 -10.95
N LYS A 420 -27.18 35.20 -10.50
CA LYS A 420 -27.20 36.62 -10.88
C LYS A 420 -26.92 36.79 -12.38
N ALA A 421 -25.95 36.05 -12.92
CA ALA A 421 -25.66 36.00 -14.34
C ALA A 421 -26.87 35.46 -15.13
N LEU A 422 -27.49 34.37 -14.64
CA LEU A 422 -28.65 33.74 -15.26
C LEU A 422 -29.85 34.69 -15.33
N LYS A 423 -30.12 35.46 -14.26
CA LYS A 423 -31.17 36.49 -14.22
C LYS A 423 -30.95 37.56 -15.30
N ARG A 424 -29.70 38.00 -15.50
CA ARG A 424 -29.37 38.96 -16.57
C ARG A 424 -29.53 38.34 -17.95
N TYR A 425 -29.06 37.10 -18.15
CA TYR A 425 -29.20 36.37 -19.40
C TYR A 425 -30.67 36.14 -19.80
N LYS A 426 -31.53 35.79 -18.84
CA LYS A 426 -32.98 35.67 -19.04
C LYS A 426 -33.61 36.98 -19.52
N LYS A 427 -33.22 38.12 -18.94
CA LYS A 427 -33.73 39.44 -19.36
C LYS A 427 -33.33 39.79 -20.80
N LEU A 428 -32.16 39.35 -21.25
CA LEU A 428 -31.67 39.63 -22.61
C LEU A 428 -32.28 38.71 -23.68
N THR A 429 -32.60 37.46 -23.33
CA THR A 429 -32.97 36.43 -24.32
C THR A 429 -34.39 35.88 -24.18
N GLY A 430 -35.08 36.17 -23.08
CA GLY A 430 -36.37 35.55 -22.73
C GLY A 430 -36.27 34.08 -22.29
N LYS A 431 -35.12 33.41 -22.43
CA LYS A 431 -34.96 31.98 -22.14
C LYS A 431 -34.87 31.72 -20.64
N LYS A 432 -35.64 30.75 -20.13
CA LYS A 432 -35.79 30.46 -18.69
C LYS A 432 -34.57 29.83 -17.99
N GLY A 433 -33.58 29.33 -18.73
CA GLY A 433 -32.28 28.94 -18.16
C GLY A 433 -32.29 27.82 -17.10
N LYS A 434 -33.39 27.04 -16.98
CA LYS A 434 -33.60 26.07 -15.89
C LYS A 434 -32.43 25.10 -15.66
N ARG A 435 -31.81 24.59 -16.73
CA ARG A 435 -30.66 23.67 -16.64
C ARG A 435 -29.47 24.29 -15.90
N PHE A 436 -29.17 25.57 -16.14
CA PHE A 436 -28.08 26.26 -15.44
C PHE A 436 -28.38 26.50 -13.97
N LYS A 437 -29.65 26.75 -13.61
CA LYS A 437 -30.06 26.88 -12.22
C LYS A 437 -29.83 25.56 -11.47
N LYS A 438 -30.38 24.45 -12.01
CA LYS A 438 -30.22 23.12 -11.40
C LYS A 438 -28.74 22.73 -11.28
N LEU A 439 -27.94 23.00 -12.31
CA LEU A 439 -26.50 22.73 -12.28
C LEU A 439 -25.77 23.55 -11.21
N ALA A 440 -26.12 24.83 -11.03
CA ALA A 440 -25.51 25.66 -9.98
C ALA A 440 -25.86 25.16 -8.56
N GLU A 441 -27.07 24.64 -8.37
CA GLU A 441 -27.51 24.06 -7.10
C GLU A 441 -26.81 22.70 -6.85
N SER A 442 -26.70 21.87 -7.89
CA SER A 442 -25.99 20.58 -7.83
C SER A 442 -24.52 20.75 -7.45
N LEU A 443 -23.80 21.63 -8.15
CA LEU A 443 -22.38 21.88 -7.89
C LEU A 443 -22.12 22.47 -6.50
N LEU A 444 -23.09 23.18 -5.91
CA LEU A 444 -22.98 23.65 -4.53
C LEU A 444 -23.16 22.49 -3.55
N SER A 445 -24.18 21.66 -3.76
CA SER A 445 -24.45 20.49 -2.92
C SER A 445 -23.26 19.52 -2.89
N GLU A 446 -22.64 19.30 -4.05
CA GLU A 446 -21.45 18.46 -4.19
C GLU A 446 -20.25 19.06 -3.44
N ALA A 447 -19.97 20.36 -3.65
CA ALA A 447 -18.91 21.05 -2.92
C ALA A 447 -19.13 21.04 -1.39
N GLU A 448 -20.37 21.19 -0.91
CA GLU A 448 -20.70 21.11 0.51
C GLU A 448 -20.52 19.68 1.06
N ALA A 449 -20.94 18.64 0.32
CA ALA A 449 -20.76 17.25 0.73
C ALA A 449 -19.28 16.86 0.87
N VAL A 450 -18.43 17.27 -0.08
CA VAL A 450 -16.98 16.96 -0.02
C VAL A 450 -16.32 17.66 1.17
N THR A 451 -16.75 18.88 1.52
CA THR A 451 -16.21 19.55 2.72
C THR A 451 -16.54 18.86 4.05
N GLU A 452 -17.54 17.98 4.09
CA GLU A 452 -17.86 17.20 5.29
C GLU A 452 -16.87 16.05 5.52
N GLN A 453 -16.08 15.70 4.49
CA GLN A 453 -15.04 14.66 4.58
C GLN A 453 -13.70 15.22 5.09
N VAL A 454 -13.54 16.55 5.15
CA VAL A 454 -12.33 17.18 5.68
C VAL A 454 -12.39 17.17 7.21
N PRO A 455 -11.38 16.58 7.89
CA PRO A 455 -11.33 16.59 9.34
C PRO A 455 -11.32 18.01 9.92
N LEU A 456 -12.15 18.22 10.95
CA LEU A 456 -12.26 19.52 11.62
C LEU A 456 -10.98 19.90 12.37
N PHE A 457 -10.22 18.90 12.82
CA PHE A 457 -8.98 19.08 13.55
C PHE A 457 -7.91 18.17 12.98
N GLN A 458 -6.67 18.61 13.10
CA GLN A 458 -5.48 17.79 12.89
C GLN A 458 -4.56 17.95 14.09
N SER A 459 -3.79 16.91 14.40
CA SER A 459 -2.86 16.88 15.52
C SER A 459 -1.43 17.06 15.00
N SER A 460 -0.66 17.90 15.69
CA SER A 460 0.79 17.97 15.55
C SER A 460 1.39 17.71 16.92
N CYS A 461 1.97 16.53 17.09
CA CYS A 461 2.61 16.11 18.34
C CYS A 461 4.12 16.40 18.25
N PHE A 462 4.75 16.61 19.41
CA PHE A 462 6.17 16.94 19.53
C PHE A 462 7.07 15.73 19.69
#